data_AF-A0A7W1ALB2-F1
#
_entry.id   AF-A0A7W1ALB2-F1
#
_cell.length_a   1.000
_cell.length_b   1.000
_cell.length_c   1.000
_cell.angle_alpha   90.00
_cell.angle_beta   90.00
_cell.angle_gamma   90.00
#
_symmetry.space_group_name_H-M   'P 1'
#
loop_
_entity.id
_entity.type
_entity.pdbx_description
1 polymer ?
#
loop_
_entity_poly.entity_id
_entity_poly.type
_entity_poly.pdbx_seq_one_letter_code
_entity_poly.pdbx_strand_id
1 'polypeptide(L)'
;QALIPQLTPAAMDMFDAATSDRPGVRYACVTATAAPPRMRTRLAFGPSPWKQATYALYTWLHGRVGGGDGIVPTASQIRGPVLYEARGDHLDIIGHFDGPEHQPPHTDWLNTGSKFERAQFEELWTVVAQFIAARR
;
A
#
# COMPACT_ATOMS: atom_id res chain seq x y z
N GLN A 1 -17.37 -16.09 1.05
CA GLN A 1 -16.48 -15.90 -0.12
C GLN A 1 -15.05 -16.17 0.33
N ALA A 2 -14.27 -16.99 -0.39
CA ALA A 2 -12.87 -17.24 -0.05
C ALA A 2 -11.97 -16.49 -1.05
N LEU A 3 -11.73 -15.20 -0.79
CA LEU A 3 -10.92 -14.33 -1.65
C LEU A 3 -9.41 -14.53 -1.42
N ILE A 4 -9.01 -14.98 -0.23
CA ILE A 4 -7.59 -15.13 0.14
C ILE A 4 -6.82 -16.12 -0.75
N PRO A 5 -7.34 -17.31 -1.11
CA PRO A 5 -6.63 -18.23 -2.01
C PRO A 5 -6.33 -17.64 -3.39
N GLN A 6 -7.16 -16.69 -3.85
CA GLN A 6 -7.01 -16.06 -5.16
C GLN A 6 -5.87 -15.02 -5.19
N LEU A 7 -5.40 -14.58 -4.02
CA LEU A 7 -4.29 -13.62 -3.88
C LEU A 7 -2.93 -14.31 -3.69
N THR A 8 -2.88 -15.65 -3.75
CA THR A 8 -1.61 -16.37 -3.63
C THR A 8 -0.72 -16.12 -4.85
N PRO A 9 0.62 -16.15 -4.72
CA PRO A 9 1.51 -15.97 -5.86
C PRO A 9 1.21 -16.92 -7.01
N ALA A 10 0.99 -18.20 -6.73
CA ALA A 10 0.66 -19.19 -7.77
C ALA A 10 -0.67 -18.89 -8.48
N ALA A 11 -1.68 -18.37 -7.77
CA ALA A 11 -2.93 -17.96 -8.39
C ALA A 11 -2.77 -16.70 -9.24
N MET A 12 -1.97 -15.73 -8.78
CA MET A 12 -1.66 -14.52 -9.54
C MET A 12 -0.81 -14.81 -10.78
N ASP A 13 0.14 -15.75 -10.70
CA ASP A 13 0.92 -16.21 -11.86
C ASP A 13 0.00 -16.80 -12.94
N MET A 14 -0.98 -17.62 -12.54
CA MET A 14 -2.00 -18.15 -13.46
C MET A 14 -2.87 -17.03 -14.04
N PHE A 15 -3.25 -16.06 -13.23
CA PHE A 15 -4.06 -14.91 -13.66
C PHE A 15 -3.32 -14.04 -14.68
N ASP A 16 -2.06 -13.71 -14.43
CA ASP A 16 -1.23 -12.90 -15.32
C ASP A 16 -0.95 -13.62 -16.63
N ALA A 17 -0.74 -14.95 -16.60
CA ALA A 17 -0.60 -15.75 -17.81
C ALA A 17 -1.89 -15.79 -18.66
N ALA A 18 -3.06 -15.76 -18.02
CA ALA A 18 -4.36 -15.83 -18.68
C ALA A 18 -4.90 -14.45 -19.11
N THR A 19 -4.36 -13.35 -18.58
CA THR A 19 -4.93 -11.99 -18.73
C THR A 19 -3.92 -11.02 -19.33
N SER A 20 -3.89 -10.97 -20.66
CA SER A 20 -3.07 -10.02 -21.40
C SER A 20 -3.63 -8.61 -21.39
N ASP A 21 -2.73 -7.62 -21.48
CA ASP A 21 -3.10 -6.22 -21.62
C ASP A 21 -3.85 -5.97 -22.94
N ARG A 22 -4.93 -5.19 -22.86
CA ARG A 22 -5.77 -4.89 -24.03
C ARG A 22 -5.07 -3.89 -24.95
N PRO A 23 -4.97 -4.17 -26.26
CA PRO A 23 -4.44 -3.20 -27.22
C PRO A 23 -5.21 -1.88 -27.20
N GLY A 24 -4.46 -0.78 -27.19
CA GLY A 24 -5.04 0.55 -27.12
C GLY A 24 -5.72 0.84 -25.78
N VAL A 25 -5.28 0.24 -24.67
CA VAL A 25 -5.54 0.71 -23.30
C VAL A 25 -4.20 1.13 -22.69
N ARG A 26 -4.19 2.25 -21.96
CA ARG A 26 -3.00 2.70 -21.23
C ARG A 26 -3.03 2.09 -19.84
N TYR A 27 -1.97 1.40 -19.46
CA TYR A 27 -1.77 0.82 -18.13
C TYR A 27 -0.66 1.59 -17.43
N ALA A 28 -0.80 1.77 -16.12
CA ALA A 28 0.23 2.34 -15.25
C ALA A 28 -0.08 1.92 -13.81
N CYS A 29 0.88 2.10 -12.91
CA CYS A 29 0.74 1.74 -11.50
C CYS A 29 1.26 2.85 -10.59
N VAL A 30 0.84 2.79 -9.33
CA VAL A 30 1.48 3.49 -8.21
C VAL A 30 2.02 2.42 -7.28
N THR A 31 3.18 2.68 -6.68
CA THR A 31 3.72 1.77 -5.67
C THR A 31 3.61 2.41 -4.29
N ALA A 32 3.50 1.58 -3.27
CA ALA A 32 3.53 1.95 -1.87
C ALA A 32 4.58 1.12 -1.15
N THR A 33 5.42 1.78 -0.35
CA THR A 33 6.42 1.13 0.47
C THR A 33 6.39 1.72 1.88
N ALA A 34 6.01 0.88 2.84
CA ALA A 34 6.01 1.21 4.24
C ALA A 34 7.45 1.39 4.75
N ALA A 35 7.63 2.25 5.76
CA ALA A 35 8.93 2.47 6.37
C ALA A 35 9.42 1.20 7.08
N PRO A 36 10.70 0.78 6.92
CA PRO A 36 11.20 -0.44 7.56
C PRO A 36 10.93 -0.46 9.07
N PRO A 37 10.60 -1.63 9.66
CA PRO A 37 10.28 -1.73 11.07
C PRO A 37 11.50 -1.35 11.93
N ARG A 38 11.32 -0.37 12.81
CA ARG A 38 12.33 0.14 13.75
C ARG A 38 11.82 0.08 15.18
N MET A 39 12.73 -0.14 16.14
CA MET A 39 12.40 -0.11 17.57
C MET A 39 11.84 1.26 18.00
N ARG A 40 12.34 2.36 17.40
CA ARG A 40 11.85 3.72 17.70
C ARG A 40 10.35 3.90 17.40
N THR A 41 9.85 3.26 16.34
CA THR A 41 8.43 3.37 15.93
C THR A 41 7.54 2.65 16.94
N ARG A 42 8.00 1.51 17.48
CA ARG A 42 7.30 0.80 18.55
C ARG A 42 7.15 1.66 19.80
N LEU A 43 8.20 2.40 20.18
CA LEU A 43 8.14 3.33 21.31
C LEU A 43 7.16 4.49 21.05
N ALA A 44 7.09 4.99 19.81
CA ALA A 44 6.18 6.07 19.43
C ALA A 44 4.69 5.68 19.53
N PHE A 45 4.34 4.40 19.42
CA PHE A 45 2.96 3.93 19.61
C PHE A 45 2.49 3.88 21.07
N GLY A 46 3.39 4.07 22.03
CA GLY A 46 3.05 4.11 23.46
C GLY A 46 2.40 2.81 23.96
N PRO A 47 1.54 2.89 25.00
CA PRO A 47 0.96 1.71 25.64
C PRO A 47 -0.22 1.08 24.89
N SER A 48 -0.58 1.58 23.70
CA SER A 48 -1.74 1.09 22.95
C SER A 48 -1.57 -0.40 22.57
N PRO A 49 -2.39 -1.32 23.11
CA PRO A 49 -2.25 -2.75 22.83
C PRO A 49 -2.47 -3.09 21.35
N TRP A 50 -3.46 -2.48 20.72
CA TRP A 50 -3.79 -2.71 19.30
C TRP A 50 -2.62 -2.33 18.39
N LYS A 51 -2.16 -1.07 18.47
CA LYS A 51 -1.01 -0.59 17.69
C LYS A 51 0.25 -1.44 17.88
N GLN A 52 0.53 -1.91 19.10
CA GLN A 52 1.66 -2.82 19.33
C GLN A 52 1.47 -4.19 18.69
N ALA A 53 0.27 -4.76 18.76
CA ALA A 53 -0.04 -6.06 18.15
C ALA A 53 0.04 -5.99 16.61
N THR A 54 -0.59 -4.98 15.99
CA THR A 54 -0.56 -4.81 14.54
C THR A 54 0.84 -4.49 14.03
N TYR A 55 1.63 -3.71 14.76
CA TYR A 55 3.02 -3.43 14.38
C TYR A 55 3.93 -4.65 14.51
N ALA A 56 3.68 -5.54 15.48
CA ALA A 56 4.38 -6.80 15.59
C ALA A 56 4.07 -7.72 14.40
N LEU A 57 2.80 -7.78 13.97
CA LEU A 57 2.39 -8.50 12.76
C LEU A 57 3.07 -7.93 11.52
N TYR A 58 3.06 -6.60 11.34
CA TYR A 58 3.77 -5.91 10.26
C TYR A 58 5.26 -6.27 10.24
N THR A 59 5.93 -6.19 11.39
CA THR A 59 7.36 -6.51 11.51
C THR A 59 7.64 -7.95 11.10
N TRP A 60 6.78 -8.89 11.49
CA TRP A 60 6.89 -10.29 11.11
C TRP A 60 6.70 -10.49 9.60
N LEU A 61 5.65 -9.90 9.01
CA LEU A 61 5.38 -9.96 7.57
C LEU A 61 6.56 -9.38 6.78
N HIS A 62 7.01 -8.18 7.13
CA HIS A 62 8.16 -7.51 6.50
C HIS A 62 9.43 -8.38 6.56
N GLY A 63 9.65 -9.11 7.67
CA GLY A 63 10.77 -10.05 7.78
C GLY A 63 10.68 -11.27 6.87
N ARG A 64 9.47 -11.65 6.42
CA ARG A 64 9.25 -12.80 5.52
C ARG A 64 9.32 -12.42 4.04
N VAL A 65 8.78 -11.26 3.66
CA VAL A 65 8.59 -10.89 2.25
C VAL A 65 9.46 -9.71 1.81
N GLY A 66 10.13 -9.03 2.73
CA GLY A 66 10.94 -7.85 2.44
C GLY A 66 10.12 -6.57 2.36
N GLY A 67 10.61 -5.62 1.56
CA GLY A 67 9.98 -4.32 1.38
C GLY A 67 8.65 -4.40 0.64
N GLY A 68 7.68 -3.62 1.09
CA GLY A 68 6.33 -3.55 0.54
C GLY A 68 5.50 -2.57 1.34
N ASP A 69 4.20 -2.54 1.06
CA ASP A 69 3.24 -1.66 1.71
C ASP A 69 2.67 -2.26 3.02
N GLY A 70 3.31 -3.32 3.55
CA GLY A 70 2.84 -4.07 4.71
C GLY A 70 1.96 -5.28 4.38
N ILE A 71 1.39 -5.35 3.18
CA ILE A 71 0.53 -6.45 2.71
C ILE A 71 1.12 -7.09 1.43
N VAL A 72 1.44 -6.25 0.46
CA VAL A 72 1.90 -6.62 -0.88
C VAL A 72 3.35 -6.18 -1.06
N PRO A 73 4.27 -7.08 -1.46
CA PRO A 73 5.65 -6.72 -1.80
C PRO A 73 5.69 -5.70 -2.93
N THR A 74 6.59 -4.70 -2.87
CA THR A 74 6.65 -3.62 -3.88
C THR A 74 6.80 -4.16 -5.31
N ALA A 75 7.57 -5.23 -5.50
CA ALA A 75 7.76 -5.86 -6.81
C ALA A 75 6.45 -6.41 -7.40
N SER A 76 5.51 -6.85 -6.57
CA SER A 76 4.21 -7.38 -6.99
C SER A 76 3.19 -6.28 -7.32
N GLN A 77 3.50 -5.01 -7.06
CA GLN A 77 2.63 -3.87 -7.34
C GLN A 77 2.86 -3.29 -8.75
N ILE A 78 3.97 -3.65 -9.39
CA ILE A 78 4.41 -3.03 -10.65
C ILE A 78 3.65 -3.62 -11.84
N ARG A 79 2.92 -2.78 -12.56
CA ARG A 79 2.35 -3.08 -13.88
C ARG A 79 2.32 -1.83 -14.76
N GLY A 80 3.00 -1.89 -15.90
CA GLY A 80 3.24 -0.72 -16.74
C GLY A 80 4.17 0.32 -16.08
N PRO A 81 4.18 1.58 -16.56
CA PRO A 81 4.96 2.66 -15.95
C PRO A 81 4.51 2.96 -14.53
N VAL A 82 5.47 3.20 -13.63
CA VAL A 82 5.21 3.70 -12.28
C VAL A 82 4.99 5.21 -12.34
N LEU A 83 3.82 5.68 -11.93
CA LEU A 83 3.47 7.10 -11.91
C LEU A 83 3.97 7.79 -10.65
N TYR A 84 3.93 7.09 -9.52
CA TYR A 84 4.26 7.63 -8.20
C TYR A 84 4.75 6.51 -7.27
N GLU A 85 5.79 6.82 -6.48
CA GLU A 85 6.35 5.92 -5.47
C GLU A 85 6.02 6.45 -4.07
N ALA A 86 4.93 5.94 -3.50
CA ALA A 86 4.43 6.39 -2.21
C ALA A 86 5.25 5.82 -1.05
N ARG A 87 5.68 6.70 -0.14
CA ARG A 87 6.17 6.30 1.20
C ARG A 87 5.00 6.19 2.16
N GLY A 88 4.20 5.16 1.95
CA GLY A 88 2.99 4.82 2.68
C GLY A 88 2.79 3.32 2.71
N ASP A 89 1.92 2.85 3.58
CA ASP A 89 1.43 1.48 3.60
C ASP A 89 0.21 1.28 2.70
N HIS A 90 -0.33 0.07 2.73
CA HIS A 90 -1.40 -0.38 1.84
C HIS A 90 -2.68 0.44 1.98
N LEU A 91 -2.94 0.96 3.17
CA LEU A 91 -4.15 1.69 3.51
C LEU A 91 -3.97 3.20 3.32
N ASP A 92 -2.77 3.72 3.56
CA ASP A 92 -2.45 5.12 3.36
C ASP A 92 -2.87 5.63 1.97
N ILE A 93 -2.52 4.89 0.91
CA ILE A 93 -2.75 5.34 -0.47
C ILE A 93 -4.22 5.39 -0.88
N ILE A 94 -5.11 4.71 -0.13
CA ILE A 94 -6.57 4.74 -0.33
C ILE A 94 -7.29 5.66 0.65
N GLY A 95 -6.56 6.46 1.43
CA GLY A 95 -7.14 7.51 2.26
C GLY A 95 -7.24 7.17 3.73
N HIS A 96 -6.72 6.01 4.15
CA HIS A 96 -6.73 5.55 5.54
C HIS A 96 -5.44 5.95 6.30
N PHE A 97 -4.83 7.07 5.90
CA PHE A 97 -3.59 7.57 6.47
C PHE A 97 -3.76 8.33 7.79
N ASP A 98 -2.69 8.49 8.56
CA ASP A 98 -2.70 9.21 9.84
C ASP A 98 -3.06 10.69 9.62
N GLY A 99 -4.13 11.16 10.27
CA GLY A 99 -4.58 12.56 10.20
C GLY A 99 -5.53 12.92 11.34
N PRO A 100 -5.43 14.13 11.93
CA PRO A 100 -6.26 14.54 13.06
C PRO A 100 -7.75 14.78 12.70
N GLU A 101 -8.08 14.91 11.42
CA GLU A 101 -9.39 15.38 10.93
C GLU A 101 -10.14 14.36 10.07
N HIS A 102 -9.91 13.05 10.25
CA HIS A 102 -10.64 12.06 9.46
C HIS A 102 -12.08 11.83 9.91
N GLN A 103 -13.00 11.90 8.95
CA GLN A 103 -14.42 11.61 9.12
C GLN A 103 -14.86 10.57 8.07
N PRO A 104 -15.38 9.40 8.49
CA PRO A 104 -15.42 8.88 9.86
C PRO A 104 -14.02 8.55 10.40
N PRO A 105 -13.84 8.41 11.72
CA PRO A 105 -12.60 7.89 12.29
C PRO A 105 -12.31 6.51 11.69
N HIS A 106 -11.22 6.36 10.95
CA HIS A 106 -10.76 5.06 10.46
C HIS A 106 -9.80 4.46 11.48
N THR A 107 -10.00 3.19 11.83
CA THR A 107 -9.03 2.41 12.59
C THR A 107 -8.13 1.71 11.59
N ASP A 108 -6.86 2.08 11.59
CA ASP A 108 -5.88 1.34 10.82
C ASP A 108 -5.69 -0.07 11.42
N TRP A 109 -5.86 -1.07 10.57
CA TRP A 109 -5.79 -2.47 10.98
C TRP A 109 -4.36 -3.02 10.89
N LEU A 110 -3.45 -2.31 10.22
CA LEU A 110 -2.02 -2.65 10.18
C LEU A 110 -1.14 -1.41 10.32
N ASN A 111 -0.97 -0.93 11.56
CA ASN A 111 -0.12 0.24 11.84
C ASN A 111 1.34 -0.01 11.41
N THR A 112 1.80 0.67 10.36
CA THR A 112 3.20 0.62 9.90
C THR A 112 4.04 1.79 10.39
N GLY A 113 3.41 2.89 10.81
CA GLY A 113 4.07 4.13 11.21
C GLY A 113 4.70 4.88 10.04
N SER A 114 4.12 4.76 8.85
CA SER A 114 4.51 5.37 7.57
C SER A 114 4.58 6.90 7.61
N LYS A 115 3.77 7.55 8.47
CA LYS A 115 3.59 9.02 8.52
C LYS A 115 3.18 9.60 7.16
N PHE A 116 2.45 8.81 6.37
CA PHE A 116 1.80 9.34 5.18
C PHE A 116 0.66 10.27 5.63
N GLU A 117 0.52 11.42 4.98
CA GLU A 117 -0.46 12.45 5.36
C GLU A 117 -1.21 12.95 4.11
N ARG A 118 -2.13 13.89 4.33
CA ARG A 118 -3.02 14.42 3.29
C ARG A 118 -2.28 14.99 2.09
N ALA A 119 -1.16 15.68 2.31
CA ALA A 119 -0.41 16.30 1.22
C ALA A 119 0.14 15.24 0.24
N GLN A 120 0.69 14.15 0.75
CA GLN A 120 1.19 13.03 -0.07
C GLN A 120 0.05 12.30 -0.77
N PHE A 121 -1.11 12.16 -0.11
CA PHE A 121 -2.31 11.60 -0.72
C PHE A 121 -2.77 12.42 -1.92
N GLU A 122 -2.89 13.73 -1.74
CA GLU A 122 -3.32 14.66 -2.78
C GLU A 122 -2.32 14.72 -3.94
N GLU A 123 -1.02 14.65 -3.65
CA GLU A 123 0.03 14.56 -4.67
C GLU A 123 -0.12 13.28 -5.52
N LEU A 124 -0.21 12.11 -4.86
CA LEU A 124 -0.38 10.81 -5.53
C LEU A 124 -1.60 10.84 -6.45
N TRP A 125 -2.76 11.24 -5.94
CA TRP A 125 -4.00 11.22 -6.71
C TRP A 125 -4.06 12.31 -7.78
N THR A 126 -3.34 13.42 -7.60
CA THR A 126 -3.15 14.42 -8.66
C THR A 126 -2.40 13.83 -9.84
N VAL A 127 -1.30 13.09 -9.60
CA VAL A 127 -0.53 12.43 -10.67
C VAL A 127 -1.39 11.40 -11.41
N VAL A 128 -2.18 10.59 -10.68
CA VAL A 128 -3.12 9.64 -11.29
C VAL A 128 -4.16 10.36 -12.14
N ALA A 129 -4.76 11.44 -11.63
CA ALA A 129 -5.74 12.23 -12.38
C ALA A 129 -5.14 12.84 -13.65
N GLN A 130 -3.90 13.34 -13.59
CA GLN A 130 -3.17 13.85 -14.75
C GLN A 130 -2.93 12.75 -15.79
N PHE A 131 -2.51 11.55 -15.38
CA PHE A 131 -2.34 10.42 -16.29
C PHE A 131 -3.64 10.03 -16.98
N ILE A 132 -4.77 10.05 -16.26
CA ILE A 132 -6.09 9.75 -16.84
C ILE A 132 -6.50 10.84 -17.85
N ALA A 133 -6.37 12.11 -17.46
CA ALA A 133 -6.79 13.26 -18.27
C ALA A 133 -5.89 13.52 -19.48
N ALA A 134 -4.64 13.06 -19.45
CA ALA A 134 -3.72 13.18 -20.58
C ALA A 134 -4.33 12.53 -21.84
N ARG A 135 -4.47 13.34 -22.89
CA ARG A 135 -4.83 12.85 -24.23
C ARG A 135 -3.72 11.93 -24.74
N ARG A 136 -4.11 10.96 -25.58
CA ARG A 136 -3.15 10.12 -26.31
C ARG A 136 -2.43 10.93 -27.36
#